data_AF-A0A1D1VU69-F1
#
_entry.id   AF-A0A1D1VU69-F1
#
_cell.length_a   1.000
_cell.length_b   1.000
_cell.length_c   1.000
_cell.angle_alpha   90.00
_cell.angle_beta   90.00
_cell.angle_gamma   90.00
#
_symmetry.space_group_name_H-M   'P 1'
#
loop_
_entity.id
_entity.type
_entity.pdbx_description
1 polymer ?
#
loop_
_entity_poly.entity_id
_entity_poly.type
_entity_poly.pdbx_seq_one_letter_code
_entity_poly.pdbx_strand_id
1 'polypeptide(L)' 'MRKNKPEIPSAFLPSKLREVFSSQFGYTSGFTLVSYVPKNGKAVILLSSMHPDA' A
#
# COMPACT_ATOMS: atom_id res chain seq x y z
N MET A 1 -3.16 -7.52 2.05
CA MET A 1 -1.96 -7.94 2.83
C MET A 1 -2.11 -7.49 4.28
N ARG A 2 -1.58 -8.22 5.29
CA ARG A 2 -1.59 -7.73 6.69
C ARG A 2 -0.50 -6.66 6.87
N LYS A 3 -0.80 -5.58 7.60
CA LYS A 3 0.11 -4.42 7.78
C LYS A 3 1.37 -4.67 8.60
N ASN A 4 1.45 -5.79 9.32
CA ASN A 4 2.56 -6.14 10.23
C ASN A 4 3.69 -6.90 9.52
N LYS A 5 3.72 -6.82 8.20
CA LYS A 5 4.70 -7.49 7.36
C LYS A 5 5.98 -6.64 7.27
N PRO A 6 7.17 -7.19 7.56
CA PRO A 6 8.42 -6.43 7.56
C PRO A 6 8.78 -5.87 6.18
N GLU A 7 8.28 -6.48 5.10
CA GLU A 7 8.45 -6.00 3.73
C GLU A 7 7.70 -4.70 3.41
N ILE A 8 6.81 -4.22 4.29
CA ILE A 8 6.04 -2.98 4.07
C ILE A 8 6.84 -1.78 4.60
N PRO A 9 7.21 -0.81 3.74
CA PRO A 9 7.86 0.40 4.19
C PRO A 9 6.95 1.21 5.11
N SER A 10 7.52 1.87 6.12
CA SER A 10 6.78 2.68 7.10
C SER A 10 5.92 3.77 6.46
N ALA A 11 6.33 4.30 5.30
CA ALA A 11 5.56 5.27 4.51
C ALA A 11 4.17 4.77 4.10
N PHE A 12 4.03 3.45 3.89
CA PHE A 12 2.78 2.82 3.48
C PHE A 12 1.86 2.51 4.68
N LEU A 13 2.35 2.62 5.92
CA LEU A 13 1.57 2.36 7.12
C LEU A 13 0.55 3.49 7.40
N PRO A 14 -0.45 3.24 8.27
CA PRO A 14 -1.40 4.28 8.66
C PRO A 14 -0.69 5.48 9.31
N SER A 15 -1.02 6.67 8.84
CA SER A 15 -0.52 7.94 9.40
C SER A 15 -1.65 8.96 9.44
N LYS A 16 -1.70 9.77 10.51
CA LYS A 16 -2.67 10.86 10.67
C LYS A 16 -2.39 12.05 9.73
N LEU A 17 -1.17 12.12 9.20
CA LEU A 17 -0.75 13.17 8.27
C LEU A 17 -1.19 12.90 6.83
N ARG A 18 -1.68 11.69 6.55
CA ARG A 18 -2.14 11.32 5.21
C ARG A 18 -3.60 11.72 5.00
N GLU A 19 -3.86 12.31 3.85
CA GLU A 19 -5.20 12.74 3.44
C GLU A 19 -6.14 11.54 3.24
N VAL A 20 -7.40 11.69 3.63
CA VAL A 20 -8.43 10.67 3.41
C VAL A 20 -8.69 10.52 1.90
N PHE A 21 -8.89 9.29 1.47
CA PHE A 21 -9.02 8.87 0.07
C PHE A 21 -7.76 9.04 -0.79
N SER A 22 -6.62 9.43 -0.20
CA SER A 22 -5.33 9.40 -0.89
C SER A 22 -4.79 7.97 -1.04
N SER A 23 -3.99 7.77 -2.08
CA SER A 23 -3.29 6.52 -2.38
C SER A 23 -1.78 6.77 -2.53
N GLN A 24 -0.98 5.81 -2.08
CA GLN A 24 0.48 5.79 -2.29
C GLN A 24 0.85 4.48 -2.98
N PHE A 25 1.76 4.56 -3.97
CA PHE A 25 2.15 3.45 -4.83
C PHE A 25 3.64 3.18 -4.71
N GLY A 26 4.01 1.90 -4.64
CA GLY A 26 5.39 1.42 -4.67
C GLY A 26 5.51 0.35 -5.74
N TYR A 27 6.49 0.50 -6.61
CA TYR A 27 6.70 -0.41 -7.74
C TYR A 27 7.99 -1.20 -7.53
N THR A 28 7.94 -2.49 -7.80
CA THR A 28 9.08 -3.40 -7.80
C THR A 28 8.93 -4.32 -9.00
N SER A 29 10.00 -5.00 -9.42
CA SER A 29 9.97 -5.90 -10.58
C SER A 29 8.87 -6.96 -10.44
N GLY A 30 7.75 -6.77 -11.16
CA GLY A 30 6.58 -7.66 -11.17
C GLY A 30 5.48 -7.38 -10.14
N PHE A 31 5.67 -6.41 -9.22
CA PHE A 31 4.72 -6.15 -8.14
C PHE A 31 4.44 -4.66 -7.96
N THR A 32 3.18 -4.36 -7.64
CA THR A 32 2.70 -3.03 -7.23
C THR A 32 2.14 -3.11 -5.82
N LEU A 33 2.74 -2.38 -4.89
CA LEU A 33 2.23 -2.15 -3.55
C LEU A 33 1.40 -0.87 -3.54
N VAL A 34 0.17 -0.94 -3.00
CA VAL A 34 -0.72 0.22 -2.87
C VAL A 34 -1.14 0.38 -1.42
N SER A 35 -1.01 1.59 -0.88
CA SER A 35 -1.55 1.96 0.42
C SER A 35 -2.61 3.05 0.27
N TYR A 36 -3.86 2.69 0.55
CA TYR A 36 -5.03 3.56 0.45
C TYR A 36 -5.55 3.97 1.83
N VAL A 37 -5.96 5.24 1.99
CA VAL A 37 -6.49 5.78 3.25
C VAL A 37 -8.02 5.87 3.17
N PRO A 38 -8.79 4.86 3.61
CA PRO A 38 -10.25 4.96 3.58
C PRO A 38 -10.80 5.95 4.63
N LYS A 39 -10.02 6.24 5.67
CA LYS A 39 -10.35 7.19 6.74
C LYS A 39 -9.10 7.62 7.50
N ASN A 40 -9.18 8.76 8.19
CA ASN A 40 -8.06 9.33 8.92
C ASN A 40 -7.46 8.32 9.91
N GLY A 41 -6.13 8.18 9.89
CA GLY A 41 -5.38 7.28 10.77
C GLY A 41 -5.54 5.80 10.42
N LYS A 42 -6.16 5.44 9.29
CA LYS A 42 -6.21 4.08 8.78
C LYS A 42 -5.58 3.98 7.39
N ALA A 43 -5.02 2.82 7.09
CA ALA A 43 -4.56 2.48 5.75
C ALA A 43 -4.92 1.02 5.43
N VAL A 44 -5.23 0.77 4.17
CA VAL A 44 -5.46 -0.55 3.58
C VAL A 44 -4.30 -0.81 2.62
N ILE A 45 -3.65 -1.96 2.79
CA ILE A 45 -2.48 -2.36 2.00
C ILE A 45 -2.88 -3.44 1.01
N LEU A 46 -2.75 -3.12 -0.27
CA LEU A 46 -2.99 -3.99 -1.41
C LEU A 46 -1.63 -4.32 -2.03
N LEU A 47 -1.47 -5.57 -2.45
CA LEU A 47 -0.33 -6.01 -3.25
C LEU A 47 -0.91 -6.63 -4.51
N SER A 48 -0.56 -6.06 -5.65
CA SER A 48 -0.92 -6.60 -6.97
C SER A 48 0.34 -7.15 -7.62
N SER A 49 0.27 -8.35 -8.15
CA SER A 49 1.28 -8.89 -9.05
C SER A 49 0.77 -8.71 -10.48
N MET A 50 1.60 -8.20 -11.36
CA MET A 50 1.31 -8.34 -12.79
C MET A 50 1.63 -9.79 -13.14
N HIS A 51 0.62 -10.61 -13.40
CA HIS A 51 0.86 -11.85 -14.12
C HIS A 51 1.32 -11.42 -15.51
N PRO A 52 2.56 -11.72 -15.95
CA PRO A 52 2.82 -11.65 -17.37
C PRO A 52 1.84 -12.65 -18.00
N ASP A 53 0.82 -12.14 -18.70
CA ASP A 53 0.05 -12.96 -19.61
C ASP A 53 1.07 -13.65 -20.52
N ALA A 54 1.07 -14.99 -20.48
CA ALA A 54 1.94 -15.83 -21.29
C ALA A 54 1.61 -15.69 -22.78
#